data_AF-A0A519VZX5-F1
#
_entry.id   AF-A0A519VZX5-F1
#
_cell.length_a   1.000
_cell.length_b   1.000
_cell.length_c   1.000
_cell.angle_alpha   90.00
_cell.angle_beta   90.00
_cell.angle_gamma   90.00
#
_symmetry.space_group_name_H-M   'P 1'
#
loop_
_entity.id
_entity.type
_entity.pdbx_description
1 polymer ?
#
loop_
_entity_poly.entity_id
_entity_poly.type
_entity_poly.pdbx_seq_one_letter_code
_entity_poly.pdbx_strand_id
1 'polypeptide(L)'
;MNKNLLLFVALTLSFCITGCKKQANGELDKIISDELKAAPDGFDYTATKKIEINVRLISSSDKPMKGVLVSVYHPSNIKKGSELTKIMSDNDGYIKTSLTVPSSVDTVVIDPAYFGLMRNVKLYSRNNTISAIIGGQLGASGNVVIEKTNVSKPSRNKLSAKKGILNASGTTVFAYNAEDYDDLGRPKNLYPKDDVDWDELRARINNSLPESQYVKSKYISTEAPSNLTITKLSDVWITFVHEGADYRNSFGYYTYPVGHPPLSENDIDTVHMIFPNASLEGHRGAGTMRMGDKVKIGRFPAGVAVGFVLLQNAYTDKAFSTSATKFYSNEDLNPENAKLKRHNVLLNNAPQKTFLIGFEDIDRREGYGSDQD
;
A
#
# COMPACT_ATOMS: atom_id res chain seq x y z
N MET A 1 -60.18 50.37 15.18
CA MET A 1 -60.95 51.49 14.57
C MET A 1 -60.07 52.15 13.53
N ASN A 2 -60.45 52.04 12.24
CA ASN A 2 -60.48 53.08 11.19
C ASN A 2 -59.42 54.20 11.26
N LYS A 3 -58.66 54.57 10.21
CA LYS A 3 -58.94 54.63 8.76
C LYS A 3 -57.63 54.92 8.00
N ASN A 4 -57.58 54.46 6.75
CA ASN A 4 -56.77 54.88 5.59
C ASN A 4 -56.10 56.27 5.64
N LEU A 5 -54.93 56.47 5.00
CA LEU A 5 -54.83 56.75 3.55
C LEU A 5 -53.46 57.37 3.14
N LEU A 6 -52.86 56.75 2.12
CA LEU A 6 -51.94 57.27 1.09
C LEU A 6 -50.40 57.43 1.33
N LEU A 7 -49.70 56.70 0.45
CA LEU A 7 -48.54 57.12 -0.36
C LEU A 7 -47.19 57.28 0.35
N PHE A 8 -46.33 56.26 0.29
CA PHE A 8 -45.07 56.35 -0.43
C PHE A 8 -44.47 54.95 -0.63
N VAL A 9 -44.06 54.73 -1.87
CA VAL A 9 -43.41 53.54 -2.41
C VAL A 9 -42.03 53.39 -1.78
N ALA A 10 -41.78 52.28 -1.08
CA ALA A 10 -40.41 51.80 -0.85
C ALA A 10 -40.38 50.32 -0.46
N LEU A 11 -39.73 49.53 -1.32
CA LEU A 11 -38.86 48.42 -0.99
C LEU A 11 -39.50 47.11 -0.49
N THR A 12 -39.96 46.28 -1.43
CA THR A 12 -39.87 44.82 -1.28
C THR A 12 -39.34 44.17 -2.55
N LEU A 13 -38.43 43.22 -2.34
CA LEU A 13 -38.02 42.13 -3.23
C LEU A 13 -37.20 42.47 -4.48
N SER A 14 -35.88 42.33 -4.35
CA SER A 14 -35.00 41.95 -5.45
C SER A 14 -34.38 40.59 -5.12
N PHE A 15 -34.77 39.56 -5.87
CA PHE A 15 -33.89 38.65 -6.60
C PHE A 15 -34.74 37.46 -7.11
N CYS A 16 -35.39 37.67 -8.27
CA CYS A 16 -35.89 36.57 -9.09
C CYS A 16 -34.97 36.41 -10.31
N ILE A 17 -34.46 35.21 -10.39
CA ILE A 17 -33.77 34.52 -11.48
C ILE A 17 -34.50 34.77 -12.81
N THR A 18 -33.82 35.28 -13.84
CA THR A 18 -34.29 35.20 -15.23
C THR A 18 -33.26 34.44 -16.05
N GLY A 19 -33.64 33.22 -16.43
CA GLY A 19 -32.91 32.43 -17.42
C GLY A 19 -33.05 33.05 -18.81
N CYS A 20 -31.95 33.15 -19.55
CA CYS A 20 -31.99 33.51 -20.96
C CYS A 20 -32.55 32.35 -21.77
N LYS A 21 -33.81 32.45 -22.21
CA LYS A 21 -34.29 31.72 -23.39
C LYS A 21 -33.78 32.45 -24.62
N LYS A 22 -32.91 31.80 -25.41
CA LYS A 22 -32.50 32.30 -26.72
C LYS A 22 -33.67 32.14 -27.68
N GLN A 23 -34.20 33.27 -28.15
CA GLN A 23 -35.26 33.36 -29.15
C GLN A 23 -34.61 33.24 -30.54
N ALA A 24 -35.15 32.37 -31.40
CA ALA A 24 -34.71 32.25 -32.78
C ALA A 24 -35.37 33.37 -33.60
N ASN A 25 -34.62 34.44 -33.87
CA ASN A 25 -34.96 35.38 -34.93
C ASN A 25 -34.43 34.81 -36.24
N GLY A 26 -35.35 34.51 -37.16
CA GLY A 26 -35.01 34.19 -38.54
C GLY A 26 -34.62 35.47 -39.27
N GLU A 27 -33.32 35.74 -39.33
CA GLU A 27 -32.72 36.37 -40.51
C GLU A 27 -32.11 35.25 -41.35
N LEU A 28 -32.40 35.25 -42.65
CA LEU A 28 -31.77 34.35 -43.60
C LEU A 28 -30.26 34.61 -43.59
N ASP A 29 -29.54 33.74 -42.89
CA ASP A 29 -28.08 33.70 -42.95
C ASP A 29 -27.67 33.58 -44.42
N LYS A 30 -26.76 34.48 -44.83
CA LYS A 30 -26.02 34.34 -46.08
C LYS A 30 -25.49 32.91 -46.14
N ILE A 31 -25.80 32.22 -47.23
CA ILE A 31 -25.17 30.94 -47.58
C ILE A 31 -23.66 31.22 -47.66
N ILE A 32 -22.94 30.94 -46.58
CA ILE A 32 -21.49 30.80 -46.58
C ILE A 32 -21.25 29.56 -47.42
N SER A 33 -20.42 29.70 -48.45
CA SER A 33 -20.00 28.59 -49.31
C SER A 33 -19.53 27.40 -48.45
N ASP A 34 -19.78 26.20 -48.96
CA ASP A 34 -19.41 24.87 -48.42
C ASP A 34 -17.90 24.66 -48.14
N GLU A 35 -17.09 25.72 -48.07
CA GLU A 35 -15.61 25.66 -48.00
C GLU A 35 -15.01 25.97 -46.63
N LEU A 36 -15.79 26.35 -45.62
CA LEU A 36 -15.28 26.41 -44.24
C LEU A 36 -15.50 25.06 -43.54
N LYS A 37 -14.66 24.09 -43.91
CA LYS A 37 -14.55 22.82 -43.18
C LYS A 37 -14.18 23.11 -41.71
N ALA A 38 -15.10 22.80 -40.80
CA ALA A 38 -14.89 22.97 -39.36
C ALA A 38 -13.75 22.11 -38.79
N ALA A 39 -13.35 21.04 -39.50
CA ALA A 39 -12.08 20.35 -39.28
C ALA A 39 -11.51 19.81 -40.59
N PRO A 40 -10.19 19.54 -40.65
CA PRO A 40 -9.53 18.95 -41.81
C PRO A 40 -10.13 17.60 -42.23
N ASP A 41 -9.94 17.23 -43.50
CA ASP A 41 -10.28 15.89 -43.96
C ASP A 41 -9.48 14.83 -43.20
N GLY A 42 -10.20 13.83 -42.68
CA GLY A 42 -9.63 12.78 -41.83
C GLY A 42 -9.51 13.15 -40.35
N PHE A 43 -10.05 14.29 -39.90
CA PHE A 43 -10.15 14.59 -38.47
C PHE A 43 -11.12 13.62 -37.79
N ASP A 44 -10.59 12.80 -36.89
CA ASP A 44 -11.36 11.86 -36.10
C ASP A 44 -11.89 12.55 -34.83
N TYR A 45 -13.20 12.79 -34.80
CA TYR A 45 -13.89 13.37 -33.63
C TYR A 45 -14.14 12.34 -32.51
N THR A 46 -13.67 11.09 -32.64
CA THR A 46 -13.85 10.12 -31.56
C THR A 46 -13.10 10.56 -30.30
N ALA A 47 -13.88 11.02 -29.32
CA ALA A 47 -13.41 11.38 -27.99
C ALA A 47 -13.03 10.15 -27.14
N THR A 48 -13.10 8.94 -27.70
CA THR A 48 -12.86 7.68 -27.03
C THR A 48 -12.01 6.76 -27.89
N LYS A 49 -11.21 5.93 -27.25
CA LYS A 49 -10.45 4.87 -27.90
C LYS A 49 -10.64 3.55 -27.17
N LYS A 50 -10.43 2.45 -27.89
CA LYS A 50 -10.37 1.11 -27.31
C LYS A 50 -8.92 0.81 -26.93
N ILE A 51 -8.70 0.35 -25.70
CA ILE A 51 -7.41 -0.15 -25.23
C ILE A 51 -7.52 -1.64 -24.97
N GLU A 52 -6.64 -2.44 -25.54
CA GLU A 52 -6.50 -3.86 -25.27
C GLU A 52 -5.56 -4.09 -24.09
N ILE A 53 -5.99 -4.90 -23.13
CA ILE A 53 -5.21 -5.25 -21.95
C ILE A 53 -4.86 -6.73 -22.05
N ASN A 54 -3.56 -7.03 -22.01
CA ASN A 54 -2.99 -8.36 -21.99
C ASN A 54 -1.93 -8.43 -20.88
N VAL A 55 -2.35 -8.77 -19.67
CA VAL A 55 -1.45 -8.77 -18.50
C VAL A 55 -1.38 -10.16 -17.91
N ARG A 56 -0.16 -10.64 -17.64
CA ARG A 56 0.09 -11.96 -17.06
C ARG A 56 0.44 -11.85 -15.58
N LEU A 57 -0.16 -12.69 -14.75
CA LEU A 57 0.11 -12.81 -13.32
C LEU A 57 0.93 -14.07 -13.08
N ILE A 58 2.07 -13.93 -12.41
CA ILE A 58 2.95 -15.06 -12.07
C ILE A 58 3.44 -14.97 -10.62
N SER A 59 3.70 -16.12 -10.01
CA SER A 59 4.30 -16.19 -8.68
C SER A 59 5.78 -15.75 -8.70
N SER A 60 6.39 -15.64 -7.52
CA SER A 60 7.85 -15.45 -7.39
C SER A 60 8.70 -16.60 -7.94
N SER A 61 8.08 -17.76 -8.18
CA SER A 61 8.65 -18.94 -8.85
C SER A 61 8.30 -19.01 -10.35
N ASP A 62 7.82 -17.90 -10.91
CA ASP A 62 7.42 -17.72 -12.32
C ASP A 62 6.29 -18.66 -12.79
N LYS A 63 5.51 -19.22 -11.87
CA LYS A 63 4.34 -20.05 -12.20
C LYS A 63 3.11 -19.19 -12.46
N PRO A 64 2.26 -19.54 -13.44
CA PRO A 64 0.97 -18.89 -13.66
C PRO A 64 0.10 -18.79 -12.41
N MET A 65 -0.51 -17.62 -12.19
CA MET A 65 -1.48 -17.42 -11.10
C MET A 65 -2.90 -17.36 -11.65
N LYS A 66 -3.58 -18.51 -11.60
CA LYS A 66 -4.96 -18.70 -12.05
C LYS A 66 -5.98 -18.18 -11.04
N GLY A 67 -7.12 -17.69 -11.52
CA GLY A 67 -8.31 -17.46 -10.69
C GLY A 67 -8.21 -16.21 -9.82
N VAL A 68 -7.23 -15.35 -10.06
CA VAL A 68 -7.05 -14.10 -9.32
C VAL A 68 -8.02 -13.08 -9.89
N LEU A 69 -8.90 -12.53 -9.05
CA LEU A 69 -9.83 -11.47 -9.44
C LEU A 69 -9.10 -10.12 -9.42
N VAL A 70 -8.91 -9.54 -10.60
CA VAL A 70 -8.17 -8.30 -10.78
C VAL A 70 -9.11 -7.14 -11.06
N SER A 71 -8.88 -6.01 -10.38
CA SER A 71 -9.57 -4.75 -10.61
C SER A 71 -8.75 -3.85 -11.51
N VAL A 72 -9.40 -3.19 -12.48
CA VAL A 72 -8.78 -2.18 -13.34
C VAL A 72 -9.42 -0.84 -13.06
N TYR A 73 -8.60 0.18 -12.79
CA TYR A 73 -9.05 1.52 -12.40
C TYR A 73 -8.55 2.59 -13.38
N HIS A 74 -9.26 3.72 -13.37
CA HIS A 74 -8.70 4.96 -13.89
C HIS A 74 -7.67 5.50 -12.87
N PRO A 75 -6.49 5.99 -13.30
CA PRO A 75 -5.44 6.45 -12.37
C PRO A 75 -5.85 7.57 -11.41
N SER A 76 -6.87 8.36 -11.77
CA SER A 76 -7.38 9.44 -10.91
C SER A 76 -8.34 8.97 -9.81
N ASN A 77 -8.83 7.73 -9.87
CA ASN A 77 -9.71 7.17 -8.86
C ASN A 77 -9.52 5.66 -8.76
N ILE A 78 -8.79 5.22 -7.74
CA ILE A 78 -8.49 3.81 -7.47
C ILE A 78 -9.29 3.25 -6.30
N LYS A 79 -10.38 3.91 -5.91
CA LYS A 79 -11.20 3.49 -4.78
C LYS A 79 -12.06 2.29 -5.15
N LYS A 80 -12.20 1.33 -4.24
CA LYS A 80 -13.16 0.21 -4.37
C LYS A 80 -14.55 0.72 -4.75
N GLY A 81 -15.16 0.13 -5.76
CA GLY A 81 -16.44 0.57 -6.36
C GLY A 81 -16.30 1.53 -7.55
N SER A 82 -15.09 2.04 -7.85
CA SER A 82 -14.82 2.89 -9.03
C SER A 82 -14.07 2.17 -10.15
N GLU A 83 -14.02 0.84 -10.09
CA GLU A 83 -13.37 0.00 -11.10
C GLU A 83 -13.97 0.24 -12.49
N LEU A 84 -13.12 0.37 -13.51
CA LEU A 84 -13.51 0.34 -14.91
C LEU A 84 -13.97 -1.07 -15.31
N THR A 85 -13.32 -2.10 -14.77
CA THR A 85 -13.73 -3.50 -14.93
C THR A 85 -13.09 -4.38 -13.86
N LYS A 86 -13.66 -5.59 -13.70
CA LYS A 86 -13.06 -6.69 -12.93
C LYS A 86 -12.96 -7.92 -13.81
N ILE A 87 -11.81 -8.59 -13.78
CA ILE A 87 -11.54 -9.76 -14.60
C ILE A 87 -10.73 -10.78 -13.82
N MET A 88 -11.07 -12.05 -14.00
CA MET A 88 -10.35 -13.15 -13.39
C MET A 88 -9.24 -13.66 -14.32
N SER A 89 -8.08 -13.99 -13.78
CA SER A 89 -7.01 -14.59 -14.57
C SER A 89 -7.34 -16.02 -15.01
N ASP A 90 -6.96 -16.36 -16.25
CA ASP A 90 -7.11 -17.70 -16.81
C ASP A 90 -6.09 -18.71 -16.26
N ASN A 91 -6.10 -19.94 -16.78
CA ASN A 91 -5.18 -21.00 -16.35
C ASN A 91 -3.70 -20.65 -16.55
N ASP A 92 -3.39 -19.78 -17.51
CA ASP A 92 -2.03 -19.35 -17.86
C ASP A 92 -1.64 -18.03 -17.15
N GLY A 93 -2.52 -17.57 -16.26
CA GLY A 93 -2.35 -16.37 -15.44
C GLY A 93 -2.69 -15.09 -16.18
N TYR A 94 -3.30 -15.14 -17.36
CA TYR A 94 -3.60 -13.93 -18.13
C TYR A 94 -4.93 -13.31 -17.74
N ILE A 95 -4.95 -11.98 -17.67
CA ILE A 95 -6.14 -11.17 -17.81
C ILE A 95 -6.13 -10.53 -19.21
N LYS A 96 -7.13 -10.87 -20.01
CA LYS A 96 -7.30 -10.38 -21.39
C LYS A 96 -8.65 -9.70 -21.53
N THR A 97 -8.66 -8.40 -21.77
CA THR A 97 -9.90 -7.61 -21.92
C THR A 97 -9.67 -6.38 -22.79
N SER A 98 -10.72 -5.66 -23.10
CA SER A 98 -10.64 -4.36 -23.76
C SER A 98 -11.51 -3.33 -23.06
N LEU A 99 -10.99 -2.11 -22.92
CA LEU A 99 -11.70 -0.97 -22.34
C LEU A 99 -11.94 0.10 -23.39
N THR A 100 -13.14 0.67 -23.41
CA THR A 100 -13.40 1.94 -24.12
C THR A 100 -13.23 3.07 -23.12
N VAL A 101 -12.24 3.92 -23.35
CA VAL A 101 -11.86 5.04 -22.47
C VAL A 101 -11.79 6.35 -23.26
N PRO A 102 -11.86 7.52 -22.61
CA PRO A 102 -11.58 8.79 -23.29
C PRO A 102 -10.21 8.76 -23.99
N SER A 103 -10.10 9.43 -25.13
CA SER A 103 -8.89 9.41 -25.96
C SER A 103 -7.63 9.92 -25.24
N SER A 104 -7.82 10.78 -24.22
CA SER A 104 -6.77 11.29 -23.33
C SER A 104 -6.22 10.28 -22.30
N VAL A 105 -6.87 9.14 -22.12
CA VAL A 105 -6.44 8.12 -21.15
C VAL A 105 -5.36 7.24 -21.80
N ASP A 106 -4.13 7.41 -21.35
CA ASP A 106 -2.98 6.60 -21.79
C ASP A 106 -2.48 5.63 -20.72
N THR A 107 -3.05 5.67 -19.52
CA THR A 107 -2.64 4.80 -18.41
C THR A 107 -3.85 4.26 -17.66
N VAL A 108 -3.70 3.07 -17.10
CA VAL A 108 -4.65 2.43 -16.18
C VAL A 108 -3.90 1.91 -14.95
N VAL A 109 -4.63 1.63 -13.88
CA VAL A 109 -4.07 0.96 -12.70
C VAL A 109 -4.67 -0.44 -12.60
N ILE A 110 -3.82 -1.45 -12.45
CA ILE A 110 -4.21 -2.84 -12.26
C ILE A 110 -3.92 -3.24 -10.82
N ASP A 111 -4.95 -3.63 -10.08
CA ASP A 111 -4.81 -4.10 -8.70
C ASP A 111 -5.36 -5.54 -8.58
N PRO A 112 -4.47 -6.54 -8.45
CA PRO A 112 -4.87 -7.92 -8.19
C PRO A 112 -5.45 -8.15 -6.79
N ALA A 113 -5.16 -7.28 -5.81
CA ALA A 113 -5.51 -7.46 -4.40
C ALA A 113 -5.31 -8.92 -3.91
N TYR A 114 -4.12 -9.46 -4.18
CA TYR A 114 -3.81 -10.87 -3.95
C TYR A 114 -2.37 -11.00 -3.48
N PHE A 115 -2.19 -11.68 -2.35
CA PHE A 115 -0.89 -11.78 -1.71
C PHE A 115 0.15 -12.41 -2.64
N GLY A 116 1.31 -11.77 -2.74
CA GLY A 116 2.41 -12.19 -3.60
C GLY A 116 2.36 -11.60 -5.01
N LEU A 117 1.36 -10.76 -5.33
CA LEU A 117 1.33 -9.93 -6.54
C LEU A 117 1.45 -8.46 -6.15
N MET A 118 2.14 -7.68 -6.98
CA MET A 118 2.23 -6.23 -6.77
C MET A 118 0.84 -5.60 -6.90
N ARG A 119 0.49 -4.74 -5.93
CA ARG A 119 -0.77 -4.00 -5.92
C ARG A 119 -0.64 -2.66 -6.64
N ASN A 120 -1.77 -2.12 -7.10
CA ASN A 120 -1.85 -0.78 -7.68
C ASN A 120 -0.85 -0.49 -8.83
N VAL A 121 -0.59 -1.49 -9.69
CA VAL A 121 0.41 -1.39 -10.77
C VAL A 121 -0.10 -0.46 -11.87
N LYS A 122 0.56 0.69 -12.04
CA LYS A 122 0.22 1.66 -13.09
C LYS A 122 0.85 1.23 -14.41
N LEU A 123 0.01 1.03 -15.43
CA LEU A 123 0.43 0.58 -16.76
C LEU A 123 0.10 1.61 -17.82
N TYR A 124 0.97 1.80 -18.81
CA TYR A 124 0.76 2.70 -19.94
C TYR A 124 0.42 1.95 -21.22
N SER A 125 -0.47 2.52 -22.03
CA SER A 125 -0.83 1.99 -23.34
C SER A 125 0.20 2.41 -24.38
N ARG A 126 0.62 1.47 -25.23
CA ARG A 126 1.43 1.73 -26.43
C ARG A 126 0.66 1.20 -27.64
N ASN A 127 0.34 2.07 -28.59
CA ASN A 127 -0.48 1.73 -29.75
C ASN A 127 -1.83 1.07 -29.36
N ASN A 128 -2.51 1.62 -28.35
CA ASN A 128 -3.77 1.09 -27.82
C ASN A 128 -3.67 -0.31 -27.20
N THR A 129 -2.47 -0.79 -26.88
CA THR A 129 -2.26 -2.07 -26.20
C THR A 129 -1.45 -1.88 -24.91
N ILE A 130 -1.87 -2.59 -23.86
CA ILE A 130 -1.15 -2.75 -22.60
C ILE A 130 -0.70 -4.21 -22.52
N SER A 131 0.62 -4.42 -22.44
CA SER A 131 1.24 -5.72 -22.25
C SER A 131 2.18 -5.70 -21.06
N ALA A 132 1.88 -6.46 -20.00
CA ALA A 132 2.70 -6.47 -18.80
C ALA A 132 2.72 -7.83 -18.12
N ILE A 133 3.69 -8.01 -17.23
CA ILE A 133 3.74 -9.10 -16.26
C ILE A 133 3.68 -8.47 -14.87
N ILE A 134 2.82 -9.00 -14.01
CA ILE A 134 2.75 -8.66 -12.58
C ILE A 134 3.13 -9.91 -11.78
N GLY A 135 4.02 -9.73 -10.82
CA GLY A 135 4.70 -10.77 -10.05
C GLY A 135 6.07 -11.13 -10.61
N GLY A 136 6.52 -12.36 -10.34
CA GLY A 136 7.87 -12.82 -10.66
C GLY A 136 8.93 -12.17 -9.77
N GLN A 137 10.21 -12.42 -10.07
CA GLN A 137 11.32 -11.93 -9.24
C GLN A 137 11.48 -10.40 -9.26
N LEU A 138 11.00 -9.74 -10.30
CA LEU A 138 11.11 -8.29 -10.50
C LEU A 138 9.85 -7.53 -10.05
N GLY A 139 8.83 -8.24 -9.55
CA GLY A 139 7.57 -7.65 -9.09
C GLY A 139 6.63 -7.20 -10.22
N ALA A 140 7.12 -6.50 -11.25
CA ALA A 140 6.36 -6.21 -12.47
C ALA A 140 7.30 -5.86 -13.65
N SER A 141 6.85 -6.08 -14.89
CA SER A 141 7.61 -5.73 -16.10
C SER A 141 6.71 -5.47 -17.33
N GLY A 142 7.29 -4.92 -18.40
CA GLY A 142 6.58 -4.57 -19.64
C GLY A 142 6.13 -3.11 -19.66
N ASN A 143 4.87 -2.87 -20.00
CA ASN A 143 4.24 -1.54 -20.07
C ASN A 143 3.99 -0.90 -18.68
N VAL A 144 4.91 -1.06 -17.73
CA VAL A 144 4.79 -0.55 -16.36
C VAL A 144 5.34 0.87 -16.27
N VAL A 145 4.63 1.75 -15.58
CA VAL A 145 5.14 3.06 -15.18
C VAL A 145 5.96 2.88 -13.90
N ILE A 146 7.29 2.92 -14.01
CA ILE A 146 8.18 2.91 -12.85
C ILE A 146 8.31 4.35 -12.35
N GLU A 147 7.76 4.65 -11.17
CA GLU A 147 7.94 5.96 -10.55
C GLU A 147 9.37 6.07 -10.03
N LYS A 148 10.22 6.82 -10.76
CA LYS A 148 11.53 7.23 -10.25
C LYS A 148 11.30 8.27 -9.16
N THR A 149 11.54 7.90 -7.90
CA THR A 149 11.54 8.90 -6.83
C THR A 149 12.70 9.86 -7.03
N ASN A 150 12.40 11.11 -7.38
CA ASN A 150 13.32 12.21 -7.14
C ASN A 150 13.48 12.34 -5.63
N VAL A 151 14.63 11.95 -5.09
CA VAL A 151 14.99 12.22 -3.70
C VAL A 151 15.01 13.74 -3.53
N SER A 152 13.94 14.30 -2.99
CA SER A 152 13.84 15.73 -2.69
C SER A 152 14.96 16.12 -1.72
N LYS A 153 15.71 17.19 -2.04
CA LYS A 153 16.78 17.70 -1.18
C LYS A 153 16.21 18.04 0.22
N PRO A 154 16.88 17.64 1.30
CA PRO A 154 16.29 17.64 2.64
C PRO A 154 16.01 19.05 3.18
N SER A 155 14.91 19.17 3.91
CA SER A 155 14.70 20.21 4.91
C SER A 155 15.78 20.09 5.99
N ARG A 156 16.33 21.23 6.42
CA ARG A 156 17.59 21.37 7.19
C ARG A 156 17.61 20.83 8.63
N ASN A 157 16.67 19.97 9.04
CA ASN A 157 16.60 19.41 10.39
C ASN A 157 16.73 17.89 10.41
N LYS A 158 17.72 17.31 9.72
CA LYS A 158 18.02 15.88 9.81
C LYS A 158 19.33 15.63 10.54
N LEU A 159 19.25 15.02 11.73
CA LEU A 159 20.39 14.34 12.33
C LEU A 159 20.89 13.29 11.33
N SER A 160 22.08 13.51 10.80
CA SER A 160 22.75 12.57 9.91
C SER A 160 23.29 11.43 10.78
N ALA A 161 22.61 10.29 10.79
CA ALA A 161 23.01 9.12 11.57
C ALA A 161 24.19 8.40 10.90
N LYS A 162 25.40 8.97 11.02
CA LYS A 162 26.63 8.19 10.92
C LYS A 162 26.79 7.42 12.22
N LYS A 163 26.49 6.11 12.19
CA LYS A 163 26.74 5.13 13.26
C LYS A 163 26.34 5.61 14.66
N GLY A 164 25.09 5.39 15.07
CA GLY A 164 24.67 5.81 16.40
C GLY A 164 23.24 5.42 16.79
N ILE A 165 23.08 5.20 18.09
CA ILE A 165 21.83 5.13 18.84
C ILE A 165 20.95 6.32 18.46
N LEU A 166 19.76 6.06 17.90
CA LEU A 166 18.74 7.09 17.71
C LEU A 166 17.86 7.12 18.95
N ASN A 167 18.00 8.18 19.75
CA ASN A 167 17.10 8.44 20.87
C ASN A 167 15.88 9.22 20.35
N ALA A 168 14.69 8.66 20.54
CA ALA A 168 13.48 9.47 20.52
C ALA A 168 13.45 10.39 21.77
N SER A 169 12.47 11.28 21.90
CA SER A 169 12.22 12.07 23.13
C SER A 169 11.87 11.23 24.38
N GLY A 170 12.20 9.92 24.41
CA GLY A 170 12.01 8.95 25.50
C GLY A 170 13.28 8.14 25.78
N THR A 171 13.19 7.12 26.64
CA THR A 171 14.34 6.29 27.06
C THR A 171 14.73 5.22 26.05
N THR A 172 13.83 4.83 25.14
CA THR A 172 14.07 3.74 24.18
C THR A 172 15.07 4.11 23.10
N VAL A 173 16.07 3.25 22.93
CA VAL A 173 17.11 3.32 21.92
C VAL A 173 16.67 2.59 20.66
N PHE A 174 16.83 3.21 19.48
CA PHE A 174 16.70 2.51 18.20
C PHE A 174 18.09 2.17 17.65
N ALA A 175 18.45 0.88 17.72
CA ALA A 175 19.70 0.36 17.20
C ALA A 175 19.62 0.21 15.68
N TYR A 176 20.43 1.01 14.99
CA TYR A 176 20.51 1.08 13.54
C TYR A 176 21.92 1.46 13.08
N ASN A 177 22.42 0.79 12.05
CA ASN A 177 23.68 1.13 11.40
C ASN A 177 23.45 1.23 9.88
N ALA A 178 23.48 2.46 9.35
CA ALA A 178 23.19 2.73 7.95
C ALA A 178 24.11 1.99 6.96
N GLU A 179 25.32 1.60 7.37
CA GLU A 179 26.25 0.86 6.51
C GLU A 179 25.76 -0.56 6.17
N ASP A 180 24.91 -1.14 7.03
CA ASP A 180 24.36 -2.49 6.86
C ASP A 180 23.21 -2.53 5.82
N TYR A 181 22.77 -1.37 5.34
CA TYR A 181 21.62 -1.22 4.43
C TYR A 181 21.98 -0.47 3.14
N ASP A 182 21.26 -0.74 2.06
CA ASP A 182 21.33 0.07 0.85
C ASP A 182 20.63 1.44 1.04
N ASP A 183 20.69 2.26 -0.01
CA ASP A 183 20.13 3.61 -0.02
C ASP A 183 18.60 3.66 0.15
N LEU A 184 17.92 2.53 0.01
CA LEU A 184 16.48 2.41 0.14
C LEU A 184 16.05 1.56 1.33
N GLY A 185 16.99 1.19 2.22
CA GLY A 185 16.70 0.59 3.51
C GLY A 185 16.65 -0.94 3.48
N ARG A 186 17.10 -1.59 2.41
CA ARG A 186 17.21 -3.05 2.34
C ARG A 186 18.52 -3.54 2.94
N PRO A 187 18.51 -4.59 3.79
CA PRO A 187 19.74 -5.18 4.33
C PRO A 187 20.68 -5.68 3.22
N LYS A 188 21.98 -5.42 3.38
CA LYS A 188 23.02 -5.90 2.44
C LYS A 188 23.46 -7.34 2.74
N ASN A 189 23.44 -7.73 4.02
CA ASN A 189 23.92 -9.02 4.52
C ASN A 189 22.81 -10.09 4.54
N LEU A 190 22.27 -10.39 3.36
CA LEU A 190 21.18 -11.35 3.21
C LEU A 190 21.68 -12.81 3.25
N TYR A 191 20.93 -13.65 3.96
CA TYR A 191 21.12 -15.10 3.97
C TYR A 191 20.45 -15.76 2.76
N PRO A 192 20.81 -17.00 2.42
CA PRO A 192 20.08 -17.78 1.42
C PRO A 192 18.58 -17.84 1.74
N LYS A 193 17.74 -17.77 0.71
CA LYS A 193 16.28 -17.88 0.82
C LYS A 193 15.90 -19.19 1.52
N ASP A 194 14.77 -19.16 2.21
CA ASP A 194 14.21 -20.36 2.83
C ASP A 194 13.83 -21.41 1.78
N ASP A 195 14.12 -22.67 2.08
CA ASP A 195 13.64 -23.83 1.33
C ASP A 195 12.24 -24.19 1.84
N VAL A 196 11.26 -23.43 1.34
CA VAL A 196 9.84 -23.50 1.70
C VAL A 196 9.01 -23.59 0.43
N ASP A 197 7.85 -24.24 0.52
CA ASP A 197 6.87 -24.22 -0.57
C ASP A 197 6.16 -22.86 -0.55
N TRP A 198 6.70 -21.93 -1.34
CA TRP A 198 6.20 -20.57 -1.51
C TRP A 198 4.78 -20.52 -2.11
N ASP A 199 4.40 -21.51 -2.91
CA ASP A 199 3.06 -21.57 -3.50
C ASP A 199 2.03 -22.01 -2.45
N GLU A 200 2.36 -23.02 -1.65
CA GLU A 200 1.52 -23.44 -0.51
C GLU A 200 1.41 -22.33 0.54
N LEU A 201 2.53 -21.68 0.88
CA LEU A 201 2.54 -20.56 1.84
C LEU A 201 1.63 -19.42 1.35
N ARG A 202 1.76 -19.02 0.09
CA ARG A 202 0.89 -18.00 -0.53
C ARG A 202 -0.58 -18.40 -0.45
N ALA A 203 -0.93 -19.64 -0.77
CA ALA A 203 -2.31 -20.11 -0.71
C ALA A 203 -2.85 -20.06 0.74
N ARG A 204 -2.05 -20.45 1.72
CA ARG A 204 -2.42 -20.38 3.16
C ARG A 204 -2.63 -18.94 3.62
N ILE A 205 -1.79 -18.02 3.17
CA ILE A 205 -1.90 -16.59 3.50
C ILE A 205 -3.18 -16.03 2.89
N ASN A 206 -3.41 -16.16 1.59
CA ASN A 206 -4.64 -15.67 0.95
C ASN A 206 -5.92 -16.27 1.56
N ASN A 207 -5.88 -17.48 2.12
CA ASN A 207 -7.04 -18.08 2.80
C ASN A 207 -7.24 -17.57 4.24
N SER A 208 -6.17 -17.11 4.89
CA SER A 208 -6.16 -16.71 6.30
C SER A 208 -6.27 -15.19 6.48
N LEU A 209 -5.53 -14.46 5.66
CA LEU A 209 -5.36 -13.01 5.61
C LEU A 209 -5.57 -12.55 4.15
N PRO A 210 -6.78 -12.70 3.59
CA PRO A 210 -7.08 -12.17 2.26
C PRO A 210 -7.05 -10.65 2.27
N GLU A 211 -6.28 -10.07 1.35
CA GLU A 211 -6.20 -8.61 1.13
C GLU A 211 -7.59 -7.96 1.00
N SER A 212 -7.73 -6.76 1.55
CA SER A 212 -8.95 -5.95 1.54
C SER A 212 -10.16 -6.63 2.18
N GLN A 213 -9.92 -7.54 3.13
CA GLN A 213 -10.94 -8.14 4.00
C GLN A 213 -10.49 -8.10 5.44
N TYR A 214 -11.41 -7.71 6.33
CA TYR A 214 -11.18 -7.71 7.76
C TYR A 214 -10.56 -9.01 8.26
N VAL A 215 -9.47 -8.90 9.01
CA VAL A 215 -8.85 -10.04 9.69
C VAL A 215 -9.88 -10.74 10.55
N LYS A 216 -9.95 -12.07 10.42
CA LYS A 216 -10.79 -12.90 11.27
C LYS A 216 -10.39 -12.71 12.73
N SER A 217 -11.35 -12.33 13.57
CA SER A 217 -11.13 -11.98 14.99
C SER A 217 -10.28 -12.99 15.78
N LYS A 218 -10.39 -14.29 15.48
CA LYS A 218 -9.60 -15.35 16.12
C LYS A 218 -8.08 -15.20 15.94
N TYR A 219 -7.61 -14.49 14.92
CA TYR A 219 -6.18 -14.26 14.68
C TYR A 219 -5.65 -13.05 15.45
N ILE A 220 -6.53 -12.15 15.88
CA ILE A 220 -6.20 -10.90 16.56
C ILE A 220 -6.87 -10.78 17.93
N SER A 221 -7.39 -11.86 18.50
CA SER A 221 -7.92 -11.86 19.86
C SER A 221 -6.77 -11.76 20.87
N THR A 222 -7.01 -11.17 22.04
CA THR A 222 -6.00 -10.98 23.10
C THR A 222 -5.31 -12.28 23.52
N GLU A 223 -6.00 -13.43 23.42
CA GLU A 223 -5.47 -14.75 23.75
C GLU A 223 -4.61 -15.36 22.65
N ALA A 224 -4.73 -14.87 21.41
CA ALA A 224 -3.88 -15.33 20.30
C ALA A 224 -2.42 -14.90 20.56
N PRO A 225 -1.43 -15.77 20.34
CA PRO A 225 -0.04 -15.36 20.42
C PRO A 225 0.25 -14.21 19.44
N SER A 226 1.02 -13.22 19.89
CA SER A 226 1.47 -12.10 19.06
C SER A 226 2.99 -11.94 19.02
N ASN A 227 3.72 -12.68 19.87
CA ASN A 227 5.17 -12.60 20.05
C ASN A 227 5.80 -13.99 19.97
N LEU A 228 7.06 -14.08 19.56
CA LEU A 228 7.79 -15.36 19.59
C LEU A 228 8.28 -15.65 21.01
N THR A 229 8.06 -16.87 21.50
CA THR A 229 8.58 -17.34 22.79
C THR A 229 9.72 -18.33 22.57
N ILE A 230 10.92 -18.00 23.05
CA ILE A 230 12.11 -18.83 22.92
C ILE A 230 12.15 -19.84 24.07
N THR A 231 11.94 -21.12 23.76
CA THR A 231 11.88 -22.20 24.76
C THR A 231 13.22 -22.94 24.93
N LYS A 232 14.13 -22.79 23.97
CA LYS A 232 15.49 -23.36 23.95
C LYS A 232 16.42 -22.38 23.25
N LEU A 233 17.72 -22.44 23.54
CA LEU A 233 18.73 -21.62 22.86
C LEU A 233 18.59 -21.77 21.34
N SER A 234 18.20 -20.68 20.67
CA SER A 234 17.84 -20.71 19.25
C SER A 234 18.42 -19.51 18.51
N ASP A 235 18.90 -19.76 17.29
CA ASP A 235 19.12 -18.70 16.32
C ASP A 235 17.79 -18.35 15.65
N VAL A 236 17.52 -17.06 15.44
CA VAL A 236 16.27 -16.59 14.85
C VAL A 236 16.57 -15.75 13.62
N TRP A 237 15.83 -16.03 12.55
CA TRP A 237 15.84 -15.28 11.30
C TRP A 237 14.47 -14.71 11.01
N ILE A 238 14.46 -13.59 10.30
CA ILE A 238 13.26 -12.97 9.75
C ILE A 238 13.42 -12.94 8.23
N THR A 239 12.38 -13.39 7.54
CA THR A 239 12.31 -13.42 6.08
C THR A 239 11.19 -12.49 5.63
N PHE A 240 11.52 -11.51 4.80
CA PHE A 240 10.53 -10.62 4.20
C PHE A 240 9.70 -11.38 3.17
N VAL A 241 8.37 -11.34 3.30
CA VAL A 241 7.47 -12.11 2.43
C VAL A 241 6.74 -11.22 1.44
N HIS A 242 6.11 -10.15 1.91
CA HIS A 242 5.31 -9.26 1.06
C HIS A 242 5.04 -7.92 1.78
N GLU A 243 4.65 -6.93 1.00
CA GLU A 243 4.09 -5.66 1.46
C GLU A 243 2.92 -5.33 0.50
N GLY A 244 1.79 -4.91 1.07
CA GLY A 244 0.60 -4.47 0.34
C GLY A 244 0.19 -3.04 0.68
N ALA A 245 1.04 -2.32 1.42
CA ALA A 245 0.77 -1.02 2.03
C ALA A 245 1.44 0.13 1.27
N ASP A 246 0.73 1.25 1.11
CA ASP A 246 1.28 2.43 0.43
C ASP A 246 2.33 3.18 1.28
N TYR A 247 2.44 2.88 2.58
CA TYR A 247 3.36 3.54 3.51
C TYR A 247 4.76 2.96 3.52
N ARG A 248 5.75 3.84 3.71
CA ARG A 248 7.17 3.48 3.85
C ARG A 248 7.49 3.09 5.29
N ASN A 249 6.90 1.97 5.72
CA ASN A 249 7.00 1.50 7.09
C ASN A 249 8.42 1.04 7.44
N SER A 250 8.83 1.27 8.67
CA SER A 250 10.05 0.67 9.23
C SER A 250 9.68 -0.46 10.19
N PHE A 251 10.44 -1.55 10.18
CA PHE A 251 10.16 -2.75 10.97
C PHE A 251 11.35 -3.12 11.84
N GLY A 252 11.09 -3.41 13.12
CA GLY A 252 12.10 -3.77 14.11
C GLY A 252 11.60 -4.80 15.12
N TYR A 253 12.50 -5.23 15.99
CA TYR A 253 12.19 -6.12 17.11
C TYR A 253 12.78 -5.60 18.41
N TYR A 254 12.21 -6.08 19.52
CA TYR A 254 12.74 -5.90 20.87
C TYR A 254 12.56 -7.22 21.63
N THR A 255 13.21 -7.34 22.78
CA THR A 255 13.14 -8.55 23.59
C THR A 255 12.85 -8.23 25.04
N TYR A 256 12.16 -9.16 25.71
CA TYR A 256 11.86 -9.08 27.14
C TYR A 256 11.80 -10.49 27.75
N PRO A 257 11.99 -10.65 29.08
CA PRO A 257 11.83 -11.94 29.73
C PRO A 257 10.39 -12.46 29.62
N VAL A 258 10.21 -13.75 29.35
CA VAL A 258 8.88 -14.38 29.34
C VAL A 258 8.19 -14.14 30.69
N GLY A 259 6.90 -13.79 30.63
CA GLY A 259 6.09 -13.41 31.81
C GLY A 259 6.25 -11.96 32.27
N HIS A 260 7.13 -11.17 31.65
CA HIS A 260 7.37 -9.77 31.98
C HIS A 260 7.29 -8.88 30.71
N PRO A 261 6.13 -8.79 30.05
CA PRO A 261 5.96 -7.91 28.90
C PRO A 261 6.17 -6.44 29.30
N PRO A 262 6.69 -5.59 28.40
CA PRO A 262 6.75 -4.14 28.64
C PRO A 262 5.34 -3.57 28.84
N LEU A 263 5.19 -2.67 29.79
CA LEU A 263 3.91 -2.00 30.10
C LEU A 263 3.78 -0.65 29.42
N SER A 264 4.90 -0.08 28.98
CA SER A 264 5.01 1.17 28.23
C SER A 264 6.18 1.11 27.24
N GLU A 265 6.20 2.01 26.25
CA GLU A 265 7.34 2.12 25.32
C GLU A 265 8.66 2.30 26.07
N ASN A 266 8.67 3.09 27.15
CA ASN A 266 9.86 3.38 27.96
C ASN A 266 10.45 2.15 28.67
N ASP A 267 9.70 1.07 28.84
CA ASP A 267 10.19 -0.20 29.40
C ASP A 267 11.02 -1.00 28.38
N ILE A 268 10.98 -0.60 27.10
CA ILE A 268 11.81 -1.16 26.05
C ILE A 268 13.12 -0.38 26.03
N ASP A 269 14.20 -1.04 26.45
CA ASP A 269 15.55 -0.49 26.39
C ASP A 269 15.98 -0.21 24.95
N THR A 270 15.95 -1.25 24.10
CA THR A 270 16.42 -1.17 22.72
C THR A 270 15.45 -1.83 21.74
N VAL A 271 15.10 -1.10 20.69
CA VAL A 271 14.50 -1.63 19.45
C VAL A 271 15.61 -1.80 18.42
N HIS A 272 15.78 -3.01 17.91
CA HIS A 272 16.71 -3.33 16.84
C HIS A 272 15.98 -3.28 15.49
N MET A 273 16.43 -2.40 14.61
CA MET A 273 15.80 -2.27 13.28
C MET A 273 16.21 -3.44 12.40
N ILE A 274 15.21 -4.04 11.73
CA ILE A 274 15.37 -5.15 10.78
C ILE A 274 15.27 -4.61 9.36
N PHE A 275 14.19 -3.88 9.07
CA PHE A 275 13.92 -3.27 7.76
C PHE A 275 13.63 -1.78 7.97
N PRO A 276 14.63 -0.89 7.81
CA PRO A 276 14.41 0.56 7.82
C PRO A 276 13.31 0.98 6.84
N ASN A 277 13.20 0.32 5.70
CA ASN A 277 12.11 0.48 4.76
C ASN A 277 11.59 -0.90 4.34
N ALA A 278 10.42 -1.27 4.82
CA ALA A 278 9.77 -2.55 4.52
C ALA A 278 8.96 -2.51 3.20
N SER A 279 9.32 -1.64 2.25
CA SER A 279 8.62 -1.51 0.97
C SER A 279 9.19 -2.45 -0.11
N LEU A 280 8.30 -3.06 -0.89
CA LEU A 280 8.67 -3.91 -2.03
C LEU A 280 9.36 -3.12 -3.14
N GLU A 281 10.28 -3.78 -3.84
CA GLU A 281 10.86 -3.27 -5.07
C GLU A 281 9.78 -2.97 -6.12
N GLY A 282 9.81 -1.75 -6.68
CA GLY A 282 8.89 -1.30 -7.73
C GLY A 282 7.49 -0.89 -7.26
N HIS A 283 7.21 -0.94 -5.96
CA HIS A 283 5.94 -0.51 -5.36
C HIS A 283 5.97 0.97 -4.95
N ARG A 284 4.84 1.54 -4.52
CA ARG A 284 4.68 2.97 -4.20
C ARG A 284 5.65 3.46 -3.11
N GLY A 285 5.96 2.60 -2.16
CA GLY A 285 6.94 2.88 -1.12
C GLY A 285 8.38 3.08 -1.64
N ALA A 286 8.65 2.72 -2.91
CA ALA A 286 9.94 2.85 -3.58
C ALA A 286 11.09 2.19 -2.82
N GLY A 287 10.83 1.04 -2.20
CA GLY A 287 11.86 0.23 -1.56
C GLY A 287 12.59 -0.65 -2.56
N THR A 288 13.45 -1.52 -2.04
CA THR A 288 14.20 -2.52 -2.79
C THR A 288 14.00 -3.93 -2.25
N MET A 289 13.15 -4.11 -1.22
CA MET A 289 12.91 -5.41 -0.60
C MET A 289 12.35 -6.40 -1.61
N ARG A 290 12.81 -7.65 -1.51
CA ARG A 290 12.36 -8.76 -2.34
C ARG A 290 11.85 -9.90 -1.47
N MET A 291 10.82 -10.58 -1.95
CA MET A 291 10.33 -11.79 -1.30
C MET A 291 11.48 -12.80 -1.10
N GLY A 292 11.63 -13.27 0.14
CA GLY A 292 12.68 -14.19 0.56
C GLY A 292 13.94 -13.50 1.09
N ASP A 293 14.02 -12.16 1.11
CA ASP A 293 15.12 -11.45 1.77
C ASP A 293 15.17 -11.84 3.25
N LYS A 294 16.24 -12.56 3.63
CA LYS A 294 16.37 -13.19 4.93
C LYS A 294 17.52 -12.59 5.72
N VAL A 295 17.26 -12.24 6.98
CA VAL A 295 18.26 -11.71 7.90
C VAL A 295 18.25 -12.48 9.21
N LYS A 296 19.43 -12.68 9.82
CA LYS A 296 19.55 -13.22 11.16
C LYS A 296 19.39 -12.08 12.16
N ILE A 297 18.40 -12.16 13.05
CA ILE A 297 18.17 -11.13 14.07
C ILE A 297 18.94 -11.41 15.37
N GLY A 298 19.33 -12.67 15.63
CA GLY A 298 20.16 -12.97 16.79
C GLY A 298 20.14 -14.43 17.20
N ARG A 299 20.76 -14.69 18.36
CA ARG A 299 20.71 -15.96 19.09
C ARG A 299 20.19 -15.69 20.49
N PHE A 300 19.07 -16.31 20.84
CA PHE A 300 18.36 -16.02 22.08
C PHE A 300 18.34 -17.25 23.00
N PRO A 301 18.62 -17.08 24.30
CA PRO A 301 18.47 -18.16 25.27
C PRO A 301 16.99 -18.48 25.53
N ALA A 302 16.73 -19.63 26.18
CA ALA A 302 15.40 -19.96 26.67
C ALA A 302 14.89 -18.91 27.67
N GLY A 303 13.58 -18.65 27.67
CA GLY A 303 12.96 -17.67 28.57
C GLY A 303 12.94 -16.23 28.04
N VAL A 304 13.35 -16.01 26.79
CA VAL A 304 13.22 -14.72 26.10
C VAL A 304 11.98 -14.71 25.20
N ALA A 305 11.23 -13.62 25.23
CA ALA A 305 10.23 -13.30 24.23
C ALA A 305 10.79 -12.28 23.23
N VAL A 306 10.45 -12.44 21.96
CA VAL A 306 10.78 -11.49 20.89
C VAL A 306 9.48 -10.82 20.44
N GLY A 307 9.39 -9.51 20.71
CA GLY A 307 8.32 -8.64 20.23
C GLY A 307 8.76 -7.85 19.01
N PHE A 308 7.78 -7.32 18.28
CA PHE A 308 7.96 -6.63 17.02
C PHE A 308 7.30 -5.26 17.05
N VAL A 309 7.85 -4.33 16.29
CA VAL A 309 7.29 -2.98 16.15
C VAL A 309 7.35 -2.55 14.69
N LEU A 310 6.24 -2.02 14.21
CA LEU A 310 6.13 -1.30 12.95
C LEU A 310 6.05 0.19 13.24
N LEU A 311 6.88 0.99 12.55
CA LEU A 311 6.82 2.44 12.59
C LEU A 311 6.18 2.91 11.29
N GLN A 312 4.99 3.50 11.40
CA GLN A 312 4.14 3.89 10.29
C GLN A 312 4.81 4.97 9.44
N ASN A 313 4.92 4.73 8.14
CA ASN A 313 5.44 5.68 7.14
C ASN A 313 6.72 6.41 7.57
N ALA A 314 7.59 5.72 8.31
CA ALA A 314 8.67 6.35 9.04
C ALA A 314 9.90 6.62 8.18
N TYR A 315 10.08 5.93 7.05
CA TYR A 315 11.31 6.00 6.26
C TYR A 315 11.34 7.19 5.29
N THR A 316 12.37 8.02 5.40
CA THR A 316 12.62 9.15 4.49
C THR A 316 14.11 9.50 4.41
N ASP A 317 14.66 9.53 3.19
CA ASP A 317 16.07 9.88 2.88
C ASP A 317 17.11 9.06 3.67
N LYS A 318 17.14 7.74 3.44
CA LYS A 318 18.14 6.81 4.03
C LYS A 318 18.07 6.64 5.57
N ALA A 319 17.05 7.21 6.19
CA ALA A 319 16.80 7.13 7.64
C ALA A 319 15.31 6.96 7.90
N PHE A 320 14.96 6.65 9.14
CA PHE A 320 13.57 6.57 9.60
C PHE A 320 13.33 7.47 10.80
N SER A 321 12.08 7.91 10.97
CA SER A 321 11.66 8.74 12.10
C SER A 321 11.30 7.88 13.31
N THR A 322 12.02 8.03 14.42
CA THR A 322 11.71 7.33 15.68
C THR A 322 10.50 7.90 16.42
N SER A 323 10.00 9.07 16.01
CA SER A 323 8.79 9.70 16.55
C SER A 323 7.53 9.40 15.74
N ALA A 324 7.63 8.62 14.66
CA ALA A 324 6.47 8.15 13.90
C ALA A 324 5.51 7.34 14.80
N THR A 325 4.24 7.25 14.39
CA THR A 325 3.26 6.33 15.00
C THR A 325 3.82 4.92 15.00
N LYS A 326 3.66 4.20 16.11
CA LYS A 326 4.20 2.86 16.29
C LYS A 326 3.08 1.89 16.60
N PHE A 327 3.19 0.70 16.01
CA PHE A 327 2.33 -0.43 16.28
C PHE A 327 3.18 -1.60 16.73
N TYR A 328 3.01 -1.99 17.97
CA TYR A 328 3.72 -3.06 18.66
C TYR A 328 2.91 -4.36 18.62
N SER A 329 3.59 -5.49 18.65
CA SER A 329 2.94 -6.79 18.85
C SER A 329 2.47 -7.02 20.30
N ASN A 330 3.01 -6.28 21.26
CA ASN A 330 2.42 -6.13 22.59
C ASN A 330 1.31 -5.07 22.51
N GLU A 331 0.06 -5.52 22.38
CA GLU A 331 -1.10 -4.66 22.11
C GLU A 331 -1.28 -3.54 23.13
N ASP A 332 -0.91 -3.75 24.40
CA ASP A 332 -1.07 -2.74 25.45
C ASP A 332 -0.29 -1.45 25.17
N LEU A 333 0.79 -1.53 24.38
CA LEU A 333 1.61 -0.40 23.97
C LEU A 333 0.98 0.45 22.86
N ASN A 334 -0.07 -0.03 22.21
CA ASN A 334 -0.66 0.62 21.04
C ASN A 334 -1.63 1.76 21.44
N PRO A 335 -1.70 2.83 20.63
CA PRO A 335 -2.31 4.11 21.00
C PRO A 335 -3.86 4.07 21.10
N GLU A 336 -4.51 3.01 20.62
CA GLU A 336 -5.97 2.89 20.61
C GLU A 336 -6.54 2.58 22.00
N ASN A 337 -7.69 3.17 22.36
CA ASN A 337 -8.33 2.94 23.68
C ASN A 337 -9.39 1.80 23.67
N ALA A 338 -9.37 0.89 22.70
CA ALA A 338 -10.40 -0.14 22.49
C ALA A 338 -9.81 -1.52 22.14
N LYS A 339 -10.66 -2.51 21.81
CA LYS A 339 -10.26 -3.86 21.30
C LYS A 339 -9.53 -3.83 19.93
N LEU A 340 -9.11 -2.64 19.50
CA LEU A 340 -8.44 -2.35 18.24
C LEU A 340 -6.92 -2.33 18.39
N LYS A 341 -6.41 -2.38 19.63
CA LYS A 341 -4.98 -2.38 19.95
C LYS A 341 -4.18 -3.53 19.33
N ARG A 342 -4.80 -4.62 18.85
CA ARG A 342 -4.06 -5.69 18.18
C ARG A 342 -3.78 -5.29 16.73
N HIS A 343 -2.53 -4.99 16.39
CA HIS A 343 -2.12 -4.69 15.02
C HIS A 343 -1.48 -5.86 14.31
N ASN A 344 -1.19 -6.96 15.01
CA ASN A 344 -0.42 -8.04 14.43
C ASN A 344 -1.08 -9.40 14.59
N VAL A 345 -0.68 -10.29 13.69
CA VAL A 345 -0.96 -11.71 13.75
C VAL A 345 0.35 -12.48 13.85
N LEU A 346 0.34 -13.60 14.58
CA LEU A 346 1.41 -14.60 14.57
C LEU A 346 0.80 -15.97 14.26
N LEU A 347 0.96 -16.42 13.02
CA LEU A 347 0.39 -17.68 12.55
C LEU A 347 1.46 -18.77 12.50
N ASN A 348 1.14 -19.96 13.02
CA ASN A 348 2.01 -21.12 12.92
C ASN A 348 1.78 -21.86 11.59
N ASN A 349 2.78 -21.82 10.70
CA ASN A 349 2.82 -22.62 9.48
C ASN A 349 3.50 -23.97 9.76
N ALA A 350 2.81 -24.82 10.52
CA ALA A 350 3.35 -26.07 11.02
C ALA A 350 3.91 -27.03 9.95
N PRO A 351 3.30 -27.19 8.75
CA PRO A 351 3.83 -28.08 7.71
C PRO A 351 5.25 -27.75 7.27
N GLN A 352 5.58 -26.45 7.24
CA GLN A 352 6.89 -25.95 6.81
C GLN A 352 7.74 -25.45 8.00
N LYS A 353 7.24 -25.63 9.23
CA LYS A 353 7.90 -25.27 10.50
C LYS A 353 8.34 -23.80 10.57
N THR A 354 7.53 -22.91 10.01
CA THR A 354 7.74 -21.45 10.06
C THR A 354 6.63 -20.76 10.82
N PHE A 355 6.90 -19.54 11.29
CA PHE A 355 5.88 -18.62 11.79
C PHE A 355 5.72 -17.46 10.82
N LEU A 356 4.48 -17.02 10.61
CA LEU A 356 4.16 -15.85 9.82
C LEU A 356 3.78 -14.70 10.76
N ILE A 357 4.39 -13.54 10.54
CA ILE A 357 4.05 -12.30 11.23
C ILE A 357 3.47 -11.35 10.19
N GLY A 358 2.31 -10.77 10.49
CA GLY A 358 1.67 -9.72 9.69
C GLY A 358 1.28 -8.54 10.56
N PHE A 359 1.22 -7.34 9.99
CA PHE A 359 0.87 -6.11 10.68
C PHE A 359 -0.11 -5.28 9.84
N GLU A 360 -1.14 -4.75 10.49
CA GLU A 360 -1.93 -3.60 10.03
C GLU A 360 -1.17 -2.33 10.40
N ASP A 361 -0.84 -1.52 9.39
CA ASP A 361 0.06 -0.38 9.50
C ASP A 361 -0.67 0.97 9.66
N ILE A 362 -1.99 0.95 9.77
CA ILE A 362 -2.85 2.10 10.02
C ILE A 362 -3.58 1.96 11.35
N ASP A 363 -3.78 3.08 12.05
CA ASP A 363 -4.58 3.13 13.27
C ASP A 363 -5.98 2.57 12.98
N ARG A 364 -6.40 1.63 13.80
CA ARG A 364 -7.60 0.83 13.52
C ARG A 364 -8.89 1.54 13.92
N ARG A 365 -8.83 2.76 14.47
CA ARG A 365 -10.02 3.54 14.80
C ARG A 365 -10.69 4.11 13.56
N GLU A 366 -11.99 4.36 13.66
CA GLU A 366 -12.74 5.03 12.61
C GLU A 366 -12.13 6.40 12.27
N GLY A 367 -12.07 6.72 10.97
CA GLY A 367 -11.55 8.00 10.46
C GLY A 367 -10.06 8.02 10.11
N TYR A 368 -9.30 6.97 10.43
CA TYR A 368 -7.86 6.88 10.10
C TYR A 368 -7.56 6.19 8.76
N GLY A 369 -8.55 5.48 8.19
CA GLY A 369 -8.44 4.90 6.85
C GLY A 369 -7.94 3.46 6.78
N SER A 370 -7.75 2.79 7.92
CA SER A 370 -7.47 1.35 8.00
C SER A 370 -8.61 0.52 7.38
N ASP A 371 -8.25 -0.45 6.54
CA ASP A 371 -9.16 -1.47 5.99
C ASP A 371 -9.15 -2.78 6.79
N GLN A 372 -8.34 -2.85 7.85
CA GLN A 372 -8.41 -3.83 8.94
C GLN A 372 -8.00 -5.25 8.51
N ASP A 373 -7.21 -5.37 7.45
CA ASP A 373 -6.90 -6.61 6.75
C ASP A 373 -5.64 -7.36 7.21
#